data_AF-A0A7X9EDB7-F1
#
_entry.id   AF-A0A7X9EDB7-F1
#
_cell.length_a   1.000
_cell.length_b   1.000
_cell.length_c   1.000
_cell.angle_alpha   90.00
_cell.angle_beta   90.00
_cell.angle_gamma   90.00
#
_symmetry.space_group_name_H-M   'P 1'
#
loop_
_entity.id
_entity.type
_entity.pdbx_description
1 polymer ?
#
loop_
_entity_poly.entity_id
_entity_poly.type
_entity_poly.pdbx_seq_one_letter_code
_entity_poly.pdbx_strand_id
1 'polypeptide(L)'
;MRKQLYDELMSISDDEFHRLCDDILVHHNPEYANLDSRGMHLFKNKPVRGTPDSIKLLPDSSIYAFQYTTSNEDSLKDKLPEDVEKVYKWEFGKDVRRVILCCNSRLKDDVIRECKNKCSEYGWELDLLGIDSLIAIIINSYDAKVKADKYFKFDVFSINLEFDLEYYTNNEYPLLATSEIKENNHKKLLKFDIFALELKAVSISDGTELDFTTK
;
A
#
# COMPACT_ATOMS: atom_id res chain seq x y z
N MET A 1 3.89 -15.56 -13.26
CA MET A 1 3.89 -14.09 -13.04
C MET A 1 2.97 -13.70 -11.90
N ARG A 2 1.62 -13.80 -11.99
CA ARG A 2 0.75 -13.64 -10.79
C ARG A 2 1.12 -14.59 -9.64
N LYS A 3 1.48 -15.84 -9.98
CA LYS A 3 2.02 -16.80 -9.02
C LYS A 3 3.32 -16.33 -8.35
N GLN A 4 4.23 -15.65 -9.07
CA GLN A 4 5.49 -15.16 -8.49
C GLN A 4 5.23 -14.02 -7.50
N LEU A 5 4.33 -13.09 -7.84
CA LEU A 5 3.88 -12.07 -6.89
C LEU A 5 3.27 -12.68 -5.62
N TYR A 6 2.43 -13.70 -5.78
CA TYR A 6 1.87 -14.44 -4.66
C TYR A 6 2.97 -15.08 -3.80
N ASP A 7 3.92 -15.80 -4.41
CA ASP A 7 5.00 -16.49 -3.70
C ASP A 7 5.92 -15.49 -2.94
N GLU A 8 6.19 -14.32 -3.53
CA GLU A 8 6.96 -13.25 -2.89
C GLU A 8 6.17 -12.59 -1.74
N LEU A 9 4.88 -12.29 -1.92
CA LEU A 9 4.03 -11.80 -0.83
C LEU A 9 3.91 -12.79 0.33
N MET A 10 3.88 -14.09 0.04
CA MET A 10 3.84 -15.13 1.09
C MET A 10 5.15 -15.25 1.87
N SER A 11 6.29 -14.89 1.25
CA SER A 11 7.63 -15.04 1.83
C SER A 11 8.25 -13.71 2.30
N ILE A 12 7.53 -12.61 2.13
CA ILE A 12 7.92 -11.27 2.58
C ILE A 12 8.16 -11.25 4.09
N SER A 13 9.17 -10.51 4.53
CA SER A 13 9.41 -10.30 5.97
C SER A 13 8.38 -9.34 6.59
N ASP A 14 8.17 -9.43 7.89
CA ASP A 14 7.24 -8.57 8.64
C ASP A 14 7.52 -7.07 8.40
N ASP A 15 8.80 -6.67 8.45
CA ASP A 15 9.23 -5.29 8.24
C ASP A 15 9.01 -4.80 6.79
N GLU A 16 9.25 -5.66 5.80
CA GLU A 16 8.98 -5.34 4.40
C GLU A 16 7.48 -5.29 4.12
N PHE A 17 6.70 -6.17 4.74
CA PHE A 17 5.25 -6.20 4.63
C PHE A 17 4.61 -4.93 5.17
N HIS A 18 5.05 -4.46 6.34
CA HIS A 18 4.61 -3.19 6.90
C HIS A 18 4.82 -2.06 5.89
N ARG A 19 6.06 -1.91 5.42
CA ARG A 19 6.41 -0.82 4.49
C ARG A 19 5.68 -0.93 3.15
N LEU A 20 5.49 -2.14 2.64
CA LEU A 20 4.67 -2.39 1.45
C LEU A 20 3.23 -1.90 1.66
N CYS A 21 2.60 -2.29 2.77
CA CYS A 21 1.24 -1.86 3.11
C CYS A 21 1.13 -0.33 3.22
N ASP A 22 2.04 0.32 3.96
CA ASP A 22 2.07 1.78 4.08
C ASP A 22 2.14 2.48 2.71
N ASP A 23 2.93 1.92 1.78
CA ASP A 23 3.12 2.49 0.45
C ASP A 23 1.93 2.28 -0.49
N ILE A 24 1.25 1.14 -0.44
CA ILE A 24 0.28 0.76 -1.48
C ILE A 24 -1.19 0.93 -1.08
N LEU A 25 -1.51 0.99 0.20
CA LEU A 25 -2.91 1.00 0.67
C LEU A 25 -3.69 2.25 0.22
N VAL A 26 -2.99 3.36 -0.09
CA VAL A 26 -3.61 4.55 -0.71
C VAL A 26 -4.29 4.24 -2.05
N HIS A 27 -3.83 3.23 -2.78
CA HIS A 27 -4.42 2.79 -4.04
C HIS A 27 -5.65 1.89 -3.84
N HIS A 28 -5.89 1.41 -2.62
CA HIS A 28 -7.16 0.80 -2.26
C HIS A 28 -8.18 1.87 -1.88
N ASN A 29 -7.76 2.83 -1.05
CA ASN A 29 -8.59 3.94 -0.61
C ASN A 29 -7.70 5.20 -0.46
N PRO A 30 -7.96 6.29 -1.21
CA PRO A 30 -7.16 7.53 -1.12
C PRO A 30 -7.11 8.14 0.29
N GLU A 31 -8.09 7.83 1.14
CA GLU A 31 -8.06 8.23 2.56
C GLU A 31 -6.90 7.57 3.33
N TYR A 32 -6.19 6.59 2.77
CA TYR A 32 -5.05 5.93 3.41
C TYR A 32 -3.70 6.57 3.07
N ALA A 33 -3.69 7.74 2.40
CA ALA A 33 -2.48 8.53 2.20
C ALA A 33 -1.93 9.15 3.50
N ASN A 34 -0.63 9.46 3.53
CA ASN A 34 0.05 10.22 4.60
C ASN A 34 -0.06 9.58 5.98
N LEU A 35 0.21 8.28 6.06
CA LEU A 35 0.22 7.54 7.32
C LEU A 35 1.36 8.02 8.23
N ASP A 36 1.07 8.12 9.52
CA ASP A 36 2.07 8.19 10.58
C ASP A 36 2.46 6.75 10.91
N SER A 37 3.54 6.27 10.30
CA SER A 37 4.12 4.94 10.52
C SER A 37 4.74 4.86 11.92
N ARG A 38 3.88 4.71 12.93
CA ARG A 38 4.26 4.69 14.36
C ARG A 38 5.15 3.49 14.73
N GLY A 39 5.23 2.48 13.87
CA GLY A 39 6.26 1.43 13.91
C GLY A 39 7.70 1.95 13.76
N MET A 40 7.91 3.20 13.34
CA MET A 40 9.24 3.82 13.18
C MET A 40 9.32 5.21 13.80
N HIS A 41 9.68 5.27 15.08
CA HIS A 41 10.06 6.52 15.77
C HIS A 41 11.18 7.25 14.99
N LEU A 42 10.96 8.53 14.65
CA LEU A 42 11.91 9.43 13.97
C LEU A 42 13.32 9.52 14.59
N PHE A 43 13.52 9.04 15.83
CA PHE A 43 14.81 9.08 16.53
C PHE A 43 15.21 7.79 17.27
N LYS A 44 14.39 6.72 17.21
CA LYS A 44 14.67 5.44 17.89
C LYS A 44 14.03 4.29 17.11
N ASN A 45 14.79 3.35 16.56
CA ASN A 45 14.24 2.13 15.92
C ASN A 45 13.61 1.17 16.95
N LYS A 46 12.50 1.54 17.60
CA LYS A 46 11.70 0.65 18.45
C LYS A 46 10.21 1.03 18.37
N PRO A 47 9.31 0.06 18.11
CA PRO A 47 7.87 0.29 18.21
C PRO A 47 7.47 0.58 19.67
N VAL A 48 6.54 1.50 19.88
CA VAL A 48 5.90 1.67 21.19
C VAL A 48 4.97 0.47 21.39
N ARG A 49 5.24 -0.35 22.42
CA ARG A 49 4.40 -1.52 22.70
C ARG A 49 2.95 -1.08 22.91
N GLY A 50 2.03 -1.71 22.17
CA GLY A 50 0.59 -1.47 22.32
C GLY A 50 0.03 -0.33 21.48
N THR A 51 0.76 0.19 20.49
CA THR A 51 0.22 1.10 19.47
C THR A 51 -0.06 0.36 18.17
N PRO A 52 -0.98 0.85 17.32
CA PRO A 52 -1.10 0.37 15.95
C PRO A 52 0.21 0.52 15.17
N ASP A 53 0.41 -0.30 14.15
CA ASP A 53 1.59 -0.31 13.28
C ASP A 53 1.75 1.03 12.54
N SER A 54 0.62 1.53 12.02
CA SER A 54 0.50 2.86 11.43
C SER A 54 -0.84 3.47 11.84
N ILE A 55 -0.93 4.80 11.83
CA ILE A 55 -2.20 5.49 12.03
C ILE A 55 -2.39 6.66 11.06
N LYS A 56 -3.61 7.16 10.98
CA LYS A 56 -3.91 8.45 10.39
C LYS A 56 -4.82 9.25 11.30
N LEU A 57 -4.38 10.47 11.66
CA LEU A 57 -5.23 11.45 12.34
C LEU A 57 -6.08 12.18 11.30
N LEU A 58 -7.38 12.22 11.54
CA LEU A 58 -8.33 12.92 10.69
C LEU A 58 -8.58 14.36 11.19
N PRO A 59 -9.10 15.27 10.34
CA PRO A 59 -9.41 16.64 10.74
C PRO A 59 -10.42 16.75 11.89
N ASP A 60 -11.30 15.75 12.05
CA ASP A 60 -12.28 15.65 13.14
C ASP A 60 -11.68 15.04 14.43
N SER A 61 -10.35 14.87 14.47
CA SER A 61 -9.60 14.22 15.56
C SER A 61 -9.85 12.72 15.73
N SER A 62 -10.65 12.09 14.86
CA SER A 62 -10.78 10.64 14.84
C SER A 62 -9.57 9.97 14.21
N ILE A 63 -9.39 8.67 14.50
CA ILE A 63 -8.20 7.91 14.13
C ILE A 63 -8.56 6.75 13.20
N TYR A 64 -7.79 6.59 12.12
CA TYR A 64 -7.69 5.31 11.41
C TYR A 64 -6.48 4.55 11.95
N ALA A 65 -6.70 3.33 12.42
CA ALA A 65 -5.66 2.47 12.98
C ALA A 65 -5.36 1.32 12.02
N PHE A 66 -4.09 1.14 11.66
CA PHE A 66 -3.64 0.12 10.72
C PHE A 66 -2.86 -0.96 11.47
N GLN A 67 -3.16 -2.23 11.20
CA GLN A 67 -2.42 -3.39 11.69
C GLN A 67 -2.05 -4.30 10.52
N TYR A 68 -0.79 -4.72 10.49
CA TYR A 68 -0.20 -5.53 9.43
C TYR A 68 0.32 -6.85 9.98
N THR A 69 -0.17 -7.96 9.42
CA THR A 69 0.12 -9.29 9.95
C THR A 69 0.62 -10.22 8.85
N THR A 70 1.87 -10.64 8.98
CA THR A 70 2.46 -11.77 8.24
C THR A 70 2.19 -13.06 9.02
N SER A 71 1.37 -13.96 8.48
CA SER A 71 0.99 -15.21 9.16
C SER A 71 0.41 -16.20 8.18
N ASN A 72 0.51 -17.49 8.50
CA ASN A 72 -0.25 -18.50 7.75
C ASN A 72 -1.77 -18.37 8.00
N GLU A 73 -2.56 -18.91 7.08
CA GLU A 73 -4.02 -18.81 7.12
C GLU A 73 -4.66 -19.36 8.40
N ASP A 74 -4.07 -20.42 8.97
CA ASP A 74 -4.64 -21.06 10.17
C ASP A 74 -4.43 -20.21 11.43
N SER A 75 -3.34 -19.43 11.48
CA SER A 75 -3.05 -18.53 12.62
C SER A 75 -3.84 -17.23 12.57
N LEU A 76 -4.39 -16.84 11.41
CA LEU A 76 -5.13 -15.58 11.27
C LEU A 76 -6.39 -15.52 12.12
N LYS A 77 -7.00 -16.68 12.39
CA LYS A 77 -8.21 -16.78 13.20
C LYS A 77 -8.02 -16.20 14.60
N ASP A 78 -6.85 -16.41 15.19
CA ASP A 78 -6.56 -15.87 16.51
C ASP A 78 -5.88 -14.49 16.42
N LYS A 79 -4.95 -14.33 15.47
CA LYS A 79 -4.12 -13.12 15.37
C LYS A 79 -4.90 -11.85 15.01
N LEU A 80 -5.74 -11.88 13.98
CA LEU A 80 -6.44 -10.66 13.55
C LEU A 80 -7.43 -10.16 14.61
N PRO A 81 -8.23 -11.02 15.26
CA PRO A 81 -9.06 -10.61 16.38
C PRO A 81 -8.25 -10.15 17.61
N GLU A 82 -7.05 -10.69 17.86
CA GLU A 82 -6.13 -10.18 18.89
C GLU A 82 -5.59 -8.79 18.54
N ASP A 83 -5.30 -8.53 17.26
CA ASP A 83 -4.82 -7.23 16.81
C ASP A 83 -5.90 -6.15 16.98
N VAL A 84 -7.17 -6.46 16.70
CA VAL A 84 -8.30 -5.57 17.03
C VAL A 84 -8.36 -5.28 18.54
N GLU A 85 -8.19 -6.29 19.39
CA GLU A 85 -8.17 -6.09 20.84
C GLU A 85 -6.99 -5.23 21.32
N LYS A 86 -5.83 -5.34 20.67
CA LYS A 86 -4.67 -4.49 20.99
C LYS A 86 -4.99 -3.03 20.69
N VAL A 87 -5.63 -2.74 19.54
CA VAL A 87 -6.10 -1.39 19.22
C VAL A 87 -7.12 -0.90 20.26
N TYR A 88 -7.96 -1.77 20.79
CA TYR A 88 -8.97 -1.37 21.79
C TYR A 88 -8.34 -1.03 23.14
N LYS A 89 -7.30 -1.79 23.52
CA LYS A 89 -6.53 -1.58 24.75
C LYS A 89 -5.54 -0.41 24.67
N TRP A 90 -5.32 0.14 23.47
CA TRP A 90 -4.49 1.31 23.26
C TRP A 90 -5.14 2.56 23.87
N GLU A 91 -4.33 3.51 24.36
CA GLU A 91 -4.81 4.69 25.08
C GLU A 91 -5.77 5.58 24.25
N PHE A 92 -5.59 5.61 22.92
CA PHE A 92 -6.43 6.33 21.97
C PHE A 92 -7.46 5.43 21.26
N GLY A 93 -7.66 4.18 21.73
CA GLY A 93 -8.61 3.24 21.13
C GLY A 93 -10.03 3.78 21.05
N LYS A 94 -10.44 4.65 21.99
CA LYS A 94 -11.77 5.30 21.98
C LYS A 94 -11.95 6.35 20.88
N ASP A 95 -10.85 6.88 20.35
CA ASP A 95 -10.84 7.87 19.28
C ASP A 95 -10.76 7.22 17.89
N VAL A 96 -10.59 5.88 17.85
CA VAL A 96 -10.57 5.11 16.61
C VAL A 96 -11.96 5.12 15.98
N ARG A 97 -11.99 5.47 14.70
CA ARG A 97 -13.18 5.39 13.83
C ARG A 97 -13.15 4.16 12.94
N ARG A 98 -11.97 3.81 12.41
CA ARG A 98 -11.78 2.69 11.50
C ARG A 98 -10.53 1.90 11.85
N VAL A 99 -10.65 0.58 11.82
CA VAL A 99 -9.50 -0.34 11.85
C VAL A 99 -9.28 -0.88 10.44
N ILE A 100 -8.03 -0.84 9.99
CA ILE A 100 -7.58 -1.42 8.73
C ILE A 100 -6.66 -2.58 9.07
N LEU A 101 -7.11 -3.80 8.82
CA LEU A 101 -6.34 -5.02 9.02
C LEU A 101 -5.83 -5.50 7.67
N CYS A 102 -4.52 -5.65 7.51
CA CYS A 102 -3.92 -6.20 6.30
C CYS A 102 -3.07 -7.42 6.61
N CYS A 103 -3.22 -8.49 5.83
CA CYS A 103 -2.43 -9.70 6.00
C CYS A 103 -1.95 -10.29 4.68
N ASN A 104 -0.78 -10.93 4.72
CA ASN A 104 -0.18 -11.56 3.55
C ASN A 104 -0.75 -12.95 3.23
N SER A 105 -1.83 -13.36 3.89
CA SER A 105 -2.50 -14.64 3.69
C SER A 105 -3.94 -14.46 3.21
N ARG A 106 -4.55 -15.55 2.76
CA ARG A 106 -5.95 -15.56 2.38
C ARG A 106 -6.85 -15.46 3.62
N LEU A 107 -7.89 -14.65 3.50
CA LEU A 107 -8.90 -14.51 4.54
C LEU A 107 -10.01 -15.55 4.36
N LYS A 108 -10.32 -16.28 5.42
CA LYS A 108 -11.47 -17.20 5.49
C LYS A 108 -12.69 -16.47 6.04
N ASP A 109 -13.88 -16.86 5.60
CA ASP A 109 -15.15 -16.19 5.94
C ASP A 109 -15.40 -16.09 7.46
N ASP A 110 -14.96 -17.09 8.22
CA ASP A 110 -15.09 -17.10 9.68
C ASP A 110 -14.21 -16.03 10.33
N VAL A 111 -12.96 -15.89 9.89
CA VAL A 111 -12.03 -14.83 10.34
C VAL A 111 -12.59 -13.44 10.00
N ILE A 112 -13.13 -13.27 8.78
CA ILE A 112 -13.75 -12.01 8.34
C ILE A 112 -14.91 -11.65 9.27
N ARG A 113 -15.80 -12.60 9.54
CA ARG A 113 -16.96 -12.40 10.42
C ARG A 113 -16.55 -12.07 11.86
N GLU A 114 -15.53 -12.75 12.38
CA GLU A 114 -15.05 -12.52 13.75
C GLU A 114 -14.47 -11.11 13.91
N CYS A 115 -13.62 -10.67 12.97
CA CYS A 115 -13.07 -9.31 13.00
C CYS A 115 -14.17 -8.25 12.89
N LYS A 116 -15.16 -8.46 12.01
CA LYS A 116 -16.32 -7.57 11.86
C LYS A 116 -17.13 -7.46 13.14
N ASN A 117 -17.39 -8.58 13.81
CA ASN A 117 -18.12 -8.59 15.07
C ASN A 117 -17.36 -7.81 16.15
N LYS A 118 -16.06 -8.08 16.34
CA LYS A 118 -15.24 -7.35 17.32
C LYS A 118 -15.17 -5.85 17.06
N CYS A 119 -14.97 -5.42 15.81
CA CYS A 119 -14.97 -4.00 15.48
C CYS A 119 -16.34 -3.35 15.73
N SER A 120 -17.42 -4.07 15.43
CA SER A 120 -18.79 -3.60 15.67
C SER A 120 -19.08 -3.42 17.17
N GLU A 121 -18.56 -4.30 18.03
CA GLU A 121 -18.66 -4.17 19.49
C GLU A 121 -18.01 -2.87 20.01
N TYR A 122 -16.97 -2.40 19.33
CA TYR A 122 -16.26 -1.15 19.65
C TYR A 122 -16.79 0.06 18.89
N GLY A 123 -17.79 -0.11 18.02
CA GLY A 123 -18.35 0.97 17.21
C GLY A 123 -17.43 1.42 16.07
N TRP A 124 -16.48 0.59 15.64
CA TRP A 124 -15.52 0.89 14.59
C TRP A 124 -15.95 0.35 13.23
N GLU A 125 -15.61 1.10 12.19
CA GLU A 125 -15.58 0.60 10.82
C GLU A 125 -14.39 -0.36 10.63
N LEU A 126 -14.50 -1.32 9.71
CA LEU A 126 -13.44 -2.29 9.43
C LEU A 126 -13.19 -2.42 7.93
N ASP A 127 -11.93 -2.23 7.55
CA ASP A 127 -11.38 -2.71 6.27
C ASP A 127 -10.46 -3.90 6.53
N LEU A 128 -10.64 -4.96 5.74
CA LEU A 128 -9.93 -6.21 5.91
C LEU A 128 -9.38 -6.67 4.57
N LEU A 129 -8.06 -6.69 4.45
CA LEU A 129 -7.33 -6.84 3.19
C LEU A 129 -6.39 -8.04 3.26
N GLY A 130 -6.75 -9.11 2.54
CA GLY A 130 -5.92 -10.31 2.41
C GLY A 130 -5.03 -10.26 1.18
N ILE A 131 -4.28 -11.35 0.96
CA ILE A 131 -3.37 -11.47 -0.18
C ILE A 131 -4.02 -11.21 -1.54
N ASP A 132 -5.27 -11.64 -1.74
CA ASP A 132 -6.00 -11.39 -2.99
C ASP A 132 -6.24 -9.89 -3.23
N SER A 133 -6.52 -9.13 -2.16
CA SER A 133 -6.70 -7.67 -2.24
C SER A 133 -5.38 -6.98 -2.54
N LEU A 134 -4.28 -7.39 -1.90
CA LEU A 134 -2.94 -6.87 -2.15
C LEU A 134 -2.50 -7.09 -3.60
N ILE A 135 -2.70 -8.31 -4.12
CA ILE A 135 -2.43 -8.64 -5.52
C ILE A 135 -3.26 -7.76 -6.45
N ALA A 136 -4.55 -7.56 -6.16
CA ALA A 136 -5.41 -6.72 -6.97
C ALA A 136 -4.96 -5.25 -6.97
N ILE A 137 -4.58 -4.70 -5.80
CA ILE A 137 -4.06 -3.33 -5.66
C ILE A 137 -2.81 -3.17 -6.53
N ILE A 138 -1.83 -4.07 -6.37
CA ILE A 138 -0.55 -4.02 -7.09
C ILE A 138 -0.79 -4.18 -8.60
N ILE A 139 -1.63 -5.10 -9.04
CA ILE A 139 -1.79 -5.38 -10.47
C ILE A 139 -2.58 -4.28 -11.19
N ASN A 140 -3.55 -3.65 -10.52
CA ASN A 140 -4.49 -2.72 -11.15
C ASN A 140 -4.09 -1.24 -10.99
N SER A 141 -3.01 -0.95 -10.26
CA SER A 141 -2.47 0.41 -10.10
C SER A 141 -0.98 0.39 -10.45
N TYR A 142 -0.60 1.12 -11.50
CA TYR A 142 0.80 1.25 -11.89
C TYR A 142 1.65 1.93 -10.81
N ASP A 143 1.13 2.99 -10.20
CA ASP A 143 1.78 3.63 -9.05
C ASP A 143 2.00 2.62 -7.91
N ALA A 144 1.03 1.73 -7.66
CA ALA A 144 1.20 0.66 -6.69
C ALA A 144 2.29 -0.33 -7.13
N LYS A 145 2.44 -0.64 -8.44
CA LYS A 145 3.55 -1.45 -8.96
C LYS A 145 4.89 -0.77 -8.72
N VAL A 146 5.02 0.51 -9.04
CA VAL A 146 6.25 1.30 -8.80
C VAL A 146 6.64 1.25 -7.33
N LYS A 147 5.66 1.44 -6.44
CA LYS A 147 5.87 1.34 -4.99
C LYS A 147 6.23 -0.07 -4.54
N ALA A 148 5.59 -1.09 -5.11
CA ALA A 148 5.75 -2.47 -4.70
C ALA A 148 7.05 -3.12 -5.24
N ASP A 149 7.55 -2.69 -6.40
CA ASP A 149 8.69 -3.30 -7.11
C ASP A 149 9.95 -3.40 -6.24
N LYS A 150 10.22 -2.37 -5.43
CA LYS A 150 11.38 -2.36 -4.51
C LYS A 150 11.35 -3.41 -3.41
N TYR A 151 10.22 -4.07 -3.17
CA TYR A 151 10.05 -5.12 -2.15
C TYR A 151 10.20 -6.54 -2.70
N PHE A 152 10.31 -6.70 -4.02
CA PHE A 152 10.31 -8.02 -4.65
C PHE A 152 11.57 -8.23 -5.48
N LYS A 153 11.98 -9.50 -5.63
CA LYS A 153 13.17 -9.84 -6.44
C LYS A 153 12.87 -9.99 -7.92
N PHE A 154 11.60 -10.09 -8.29
CA PHE A 154 11.16 -10.17 -9.67
C PHE A 154 10.58 -8.83 -10.11
N ASP A 155 10.72 -8.54 -11.41
CA ASP A 155 10.13 -7.36 -12.03
C ASP A 155 8.59 -7.45 -11.99
N VAL A 156 7.95 -6.63 -11.17
CA VAL A 156 6.49 -6.62 -11.00
C VAL A 156 5.78 -6.17 -12.27
N PHE A 157 6.39 -5.28 -13.05
CA PHE A 157 5.82 -4.74 -14.29
C PHE A 157 5.76 -5.76 -15.41
N SER A 158 6.50 -6.85 -15.28
CA SER A 158 6.34 -7.99 -16.17
C SER A 158 4.89 -8.54 -16.12
N ILE A 159 4.15 -8.35 -15.01
CA ILE A 159 2.73 -8.70 -14.90
C ILE A 159 1.86 -7.65 -15.61
N ASN A 160 1.10 -8.09 -16.62
CA ASN A 160 0.20 -7.24 -17.42
C ASN A 160 0.91 -6.13 -18.20
N LEU A 161 2.19 -6.31 -18.54
CA LEU A 161 3.01 -5.30 -19.21
C LEU A 161 2.34 -4.66 -20.43
N GLU A 162 1.75 -5.46 -21.33
CA GLU A 162 1.09 -4.93 -22.54
C GLU A 162 -0.09 -4.00 -22.21
N PHE A 163 -0.89 -4.37 -21.20
CA PHE A 163 -2.05 -3.59 -20.78
C PHE A 163 -1.64 -2.29 -20.09
N ASP A 164 -0.63 -2.33 -19.22
CA ASP A 164 -0.13 -1.13 -18.54
C ASP A 164 0.45 -0.12 -19.54
N LEU A 165 1.21 -0.63 -20.52
CA LEU A 165 1.78 0.21 -21.58
C LEU A 165 0.69 0.87 -22.42
N GLU A 166 -0.34 0.13 -22.78
CA GLU A 166 -1.48 0.68 -23.51
C GLU A 166 -2.22 1.75 -22.70
N TYR A 167 -2.48 1.50 -21.41
CA TYR A 167 -3.12 2.48 -20.53
C TYR A 167 -2.31 3.78 -20.43
N TYR A 168 -1.02 3.71 -20.14
CA TYR A 168 -0.17 4.89 -19.97
C TYR A 168 0.00 5.68 -21.26
N THR A 169 0.24 4.97 -22.35
CA THR A 169 0.39 5.57 -23.67
C THR A 169 -0.88 6.30 -24.08
N ASN A 170 -2.06 5.86 -23.63
CA ASN A 170 -3.33 6.46 -24.04
C ASN A 170 -3.86 7.53 -23.07
N ASN A 171 -3.48 7.50 -21.78
CA ASN A 171 -4.10 8.35 -20.74
C ASN A 171 -3.13 9.32 -20.05
N GLU A 172 -1.94 8.88 -19.66
CA GLU A 172 -1.02 9.70 -18.85
C GLU A 172 0.05 10.40 -19.72
N TYR A 173 0.59 9.70 -20.72
CA TYR A 173 1.63 10.23 -21.60
C TYR A 173 1.30 10.00 -23.08
N PRO A 174 0.22 10.61 -23.60
CA PRO A 174 -0.21 10.45 -25.00
C PRO A 174 0.86 10.83 -26.03
N LEU A 175 1.81 11.69 -25.66
CA LEU A 175 2.90 12.13 -26.52
C LEU A 175 4.03 11.09 -26.66
N LEU A 176 4.06 10.06 -25.81
CA LEU A 176 5.04 8.96 -25.88
C LEU A 176 4.59 7.79 -26.77
N ALA A 177 3.42 7.90 -27.43
CA ALA A 177 2.80 6.86 -28.25
C ALA A 177 3.46 6.56 -29.60
N THR A 178 4.64 7.12 -29.90
CA THR A 178 5.34 6.86 -31.17
C THR A 178 5.89 5.43 -31.23
N SER A 179 5.87 4.84 -32.43
CA SER A 179 6.25 3.46 -32.73
C SER A 179 7.66 3.05 -32.28
N GLU A 180 8.58 4.00 -32.09
CA GLU A 180 9.97 3.79 -31.63
C GLU A 180 10.09 3.42 -30.13
N ILE A 181 9.10 3.75 -29.30
CA ILE A 181 9.15 3.47 -27.86
C ILE A 181 8.71 2.03 -27.57
N LYS A 182 7.81 1.47 -28.39
CA LYS A 182 7.22 0.12 -28.23
C LYS A 182 8.24 -1.03 -28.15
N GLU A 183 9.45 -0.88 -28.67
CA GLU A 183 10.47 -1.95 -28.69
C GLU A 183 11.43 -1.95 -27.48
N ASN A 184 11.41 -0.94 -26.60
CA ASN A 184 12.43 -0.78 -25.53
C ASN A 184 11.85 -0.43 -24.13
N ASN A 185 10.58 -0.76 -23.91
CA ASN A 185 9.68 -0.12 -22.93
C ASN A 185 10.12 -0.15 -21.46
N HIS A 186 10.59 -1.29 -20.92
CA HIS A 186 10.70 -1.43 -19.46
C HIS A 186 11.81 -0.57 -18.83
N LYS A 187 13.03 -0.59 -19.40
CA LYS A 187 14.15 0.24 -18.91
C LYS A 187 14.00 1.72 -19.23
N LYS A 188 13.26 2.07 -20.30
CA LYS A 188 13.02 3.47 -20.65
C LYS A 188 11.95 4.09 -19.76
N LEU A 189 10.86 3.40 -19.44
CA LEU A 189 9.83 3.91 -18.53
C LEU A 189 10.37 4.14 -17.11
N LEU A 190 11.13 3.19 -16.56
CA LEU A 190 11.82 3.39 -15.29
C LEU A 190 12.78 4.59 -15.33
N LYS A 191 13.50 4.80 -16.44
CA LYS A 191 14.34 6.00 -16.62
C LYS A 191 13.53 7.28 -16.76
N PHE A 192 12.36 7.23 -17.40
CA PHE A 192 11.47 8.38 -17.57
C PHE A 192 10.78 8.75 -16.27
N ASP A 193 10.36 7.79 -15.45
CA ASP A 193 9.84 8.06 -14.10
C ASP A 193 10.93 8.64 -13.20
N ILE A 194 12.17 8.13 -13.27
CA ILE A 194 13.32 8.77 -12.59
C ILE A 194 13.47 10.21 -13.09
N PHE A 195 13.41 10.45 -14.40
CA PHE A 195 13.54 11.79 -14.98
C PHE A 195 12.37 12.72 -14.59
N ALA A 196 11.14 12.21 -14.54
CA ALA A 196 9.95 12.96 -14.18
C ALA A 196 9.89 13.25 -12.67
N LEU A 197 10.36 12.33 -11.84
CA LEU A 197 10.58 12.52 -10.40
C LEU A 197 11.69 13.53 -10.15
N GLU A 198 12.80 13.49 -10.90
CA GLU A 198 13.86 14.48 -10.84
C GLU A 198 13.36 15.87 -11.28
N LEU A 199 12.58 15.96 -12.35
CA LEU A 199 11.97 17.23 -12.81
C LEU A 199 10.97 17.79 -11.78
N LYS A 200 10.16 16.94 -11.13
CA LYS A 200 9.29 17.34 -10.01
C LYS A 200 10.10 17.78 -8.79
N ALA A 201 11.21 17.10 -8.47
CA ALA A 201 12.07 17.48 -7.35
C ALA A 201 12.78 18.83 -7.60
N VAL A 202 13.18 19.09 -8.85
CA VAL A 202 13.75 20.38 -9.28
C VAL A 202 12.68 21.48 -9.25
N SER A 203 11.46 21.23 -9.73
CA SER A 203 10.40 22.26 -9.71
C SER A 203 9.91 22.61 -8.30
N ILE A 204 9.92 21.66 -7.36
CA ILE A 204 9.58 21.89 -5.95
C ILE A 204 10.69 22.66 -5.21
N SER A 205 11.95 22.47 -5.58
CA SER A 205 13.09 23.18 -4.96
C SER A 205 13.31 24.59 -5.51
N ASP A 206 12.96 24.85 -6.77
CA ASP A 206 13.15 26.15 -7.43
C ASP A 206 11.86 27.01 -7.52
N GLY A 207 10.74 26.55 -6.98
CA GLY A 207 9.51 27.35 -6.84
C GLY A 207 8.93 27.88 -8.17
N THR A 208 9.25 27.26 -9.30
CA THR A 208 8.79 27.70 -10.62
C THR A 208 8.01 26.59 -11.31
N GLU A 209 6.72 26.81 -11.52
CA GLU A 209 5.89 25.99 -12.39
C GLU A 209 6.45 26.04 -13.82
N LEU A 210 6.77 24.87 -14.37
CA LEU A 210 7.14 24.73 -15.78
C LEU A 210 5.86 24.69 -16.63
N ASP A 211 5.61 25.78 -17.35
CA ASP A 211 4.54 25.90 -18.35
C ASP A 211 4.92 25.11 -19.62
N PHE A 212 4.23 23.98 -19.85
CA PHE A 212 4.37 23.19 -21.06
C PHE A 212 3.47 23.75 -22.17
N THR A 213 3.74 24.98 -22.60
CA THR A 213 3.19 25.50 -23.86
C THR A 213 4.29 26.11 -24.71
N THR A 214 5.05 25.29 -25.47
CA THR A 214 5.31 25.59 -26.90
C THR A 214 6.06 24.49 -27.67
N LYS A 215 5.44 24.17 -28.81
CA LYS A 215 5.95 23.62 -30.09
C LYS A 215 6.25 22.13 -30.21
#